data_AF-A0A810E027-F1
#
_entry.id   AF-A0A810E027-F1
#
_cell.length_a   1.000
_cell.length_b   1.000
_cell.length_c   1.000
_cell.angle_alpha   90.00
_cell.angle_beta   90.00
_cell.angle_gamma   90.00
#
_symmetry.space_group_name_H-M   'P 1'
#
loop_
_entity.id
_entity.type
_entity.pdbx_description
1 polymer ?
#
loop_
_entity_poly.entity_id
_entity_poly.type
_entity_poly.pdbx_seq_one_letter_code
_entity_poly.pdbx_strand_id
1 'polypeptide(L)'
;MKLLFSRFIAILILVFPGLLAMKGFVMMKDDLFNYLAMHGDRTATPSFAWLHFAGGLVLFAAGMSFLGGWILTRDRKRNYVGPRFKEKRKAGQPPSEPAS
;
A
#
# COMPACT_ATOMS: atom_id res chain seq x y z
N MET A 1 -26.29 15.48 0.04
CA MET A 1 -25.20 15.71 1.02
C MET A 1 -24.62 14.42 1.61
N LYS A 2 -25.43 13.40 1.96
CA LYS A 2 -24.94 12.09 2.49
C LYS A 2 -23.83 11.41 1.66
N LEU A 3 -23.88 11.51 0.33
CA LEU A 3 -22.86 10.92 -0.56
C LEU A 3 -21.50 11.63 -0.48
N LEU A 4 -21.46 12.94 -0.26
CA LEU A 4 -20.20 13.68 -0.10
C LEU A 4 -19.52 13.30 1.21
N PHE A 5 -20.30 13.19 2.30
CA PHE A 5 -19.81 12.78 3.60
C PHE A 5 -19.27 11.34 3.59
N SER A 6 -19.97 10.42 2.93
CA SER A 6 -19.51 9.02 2.75
C SER A 6 -18.22 8.94 1.91
N ARG A 7 -18.10 9.72 0.85
CA ARG A 7 -16.87 9.79 0.03
C ARG A 7 -15.69 10.35 0.82
N PHE A 8 -15.92 11.39 1.63
CA PHE A 8 -14.91 11.99 2.47
C PHE A 8 -14.38 11.00 3.52
N ILE A 9 -15.27 10.28 4.19
CA ILE A 9 -14.91 9.21 5.14
C ILE A 9 -14.11 8.10 4.45
N ALA A 10 -14.52 7.69 3.25
CA ALA A 10 -13.78 6.66 2.51
C ALA A 10 -12.34 7.10 2.17
N ILE A 11 -12.12 8.39 1.90
CA ILE A 11 -10.77 8.94 1.69
C ILE A 11 -10.00 8.96 3.01
N LEU A 12 -10.60 9.37 4.12
CA LEU A 12 -9.94 9.37 5.44
C LEU A 12 -9.48 7.97 5.86
N ILE A 13 -10.30 6.95 5.62
CA ILE A 13 -9.94 5.54 5.86
C ILE A 13 -8.72 5.13 5.02
N LEU A 14 -8.56 5.70 3.83
CA LEU A 14 -7.43 5.43 2.95
C LEU A 14 -6.17 6.23 3.29
N VAL A 15 -6.33 7.43 3.84
CA VAL A 15 -5.22 8.29 4.27
C VAL A 15 -4.50 7.68 5.47
N PHE A 16 -5.23 7.11 6.42
CA PHE A 16 -4.68 6.52 7.64
C PHE A 16 -3.54 5.49 7.40
N PRO A 17 -3.72 4.45 6.57
CA PRO A 17 -2.63 3.52 6.22
C PRO A 17 -1.50 4.18 5.43
N GLY A 18 -1.79 5.22 4.65
CA GLY A 18 -0.77 6.04 3.99
C GLY A 18 0.12 6.78 4.99
N LEU A 19 -0.48 7.36 6.04
CA LEU A 19 0.26 8.02 7.13
C LEU A 19 1.10 7.02 7.94
N LEU A 20 0.57 5.82 8.19
CA LEU A 20 1.33 4.74 8.83
C LEU A 20 2.53 4.35 7.98
N ALA A 21 2.36 4.24 6.66
CA ALA A 21 3.47 3.96 5.76
C ALA A 21 4.53 5.07 5.82
N MET A 22 4.12 6.34 5.72
CA MET A 22 5.03 7.49 5.83
C MET A 22 5.80 7.47 7.15
N LYS A 23 5.13 7.19 8.27
CA LYS A 23 5.78 7.10 9.59
C LYS A 23 6.79 5.96 9.65
N GLY A 24 6.47 4.79 9.11
CA GLY A 24 7.40 3.66 9.02
C GLY A 24 8.65 4.01 8.20
N PHE A 25 8.48 4.70 7.08
CA PHE A 25 9.60 5.17 6.26
C PHE A 25 10.49 6.18 6.99
N VAL A 26 9.89 7.11 7.74
CA VAL A 26 10.63 8.07 8.58
C VAL A 26 11.43 7.34 9.67
N MET A 27 10.89 6.33 10.32
CA MET A 27 11.66 5.55 11.29
C MET A 27 12.88 4.88 10.64
N MET A 28 12.68 4.23 9.48
CA MET A 28 13.77 3.58 8.76
C MET A 28 14.88 4.55 8.32
N LYS A 29 14.50 5.74 7.81
CA LYS A 29 15.48 6.75 7.38
C LYS A 29 16.28 7.26 8.57
N ASP A 30 15.63 7.47 9.72
CA ASP A 30 16.27 8.01 10.91
C ASP A 30 17.28 7.01 11.48
N ASP A 31 16.93 5.74 11.55
CA ASP A 31 17.85 4.68 12.00
C ASP A 31 19.05 4.54 11.05
N LEU A 32 18.81 4.65 9.74
CA LEU A 32 19.87 4.59 8.73
C LEU A 32 20.81 5.80 8.86
N PHE A 33 20.28 7.02 8.90
CA PHE A 33 21.10 8.22 9.05
C PHE A 33 21.86 8.26 10.37
N ASN A 34 21.23 7.84 11.48
CA ASN A 34 21.91 7.75 12.78
C ASN A 34 23.11 6.79 12.72
N TYR A 35 22.93 5.62 12.10
CA TYR A 35 24.01 4.65 11.95
C TYR A 35 25.15 5.15 11.07
N LEU A 36 24.84 5.82 9.94
CA LEU A 36 25.85 6.43 9.08
C LEU A 36 26.57 7.59 9.79
N ALA A 37 25.87 8.40 10.57
CA ALA A 37 26.46 9.48 11.34
C ALA A 37 27.43 8.96 12.41
N MET A 38 27.07 7.87 13.11
CA MET A 38 27.94 7.22 14.10
C MET A 38 29.22 6.65 13.49
N HIS A 39 29.21 6.23 12.22
CA HIS A 39 30.43 5.77 11.53
C HIS A 39 31.45 6.88 11.28
N GLY A 40 31.01 8.15 11.24
CA GLY A 40 31.89 9.31 11.10
C GLY A 40 32.52 9.77 12.41
N ASP A 41 31.97 9.35 13.55
CA ASP A 41 32.41 9.77 14.88
C ASP A 41 33.38 8.74 15.48
N ARG A 42 34.60 9.16 15.80
CA ARG A 42 35.63 8.29 16.39
C ARG A 42 35.39 7.95 17.86
N THR A 43 34.42 8.61 18.50
CA THR A 43 34.09 8.41 19.92
C THR A 43 32.84 7.57 20.17
N ALA A 44 32.02 7.32 19.14
CA ALA A 44 30.79 6.54 19.26
C ALA A 44 31.01 5.08 18.84
N THR A 45 30.50 4.12 19.61
CA THR A 45 30.39 2.72 19.17
C THR A 45 29.16 2.58 18.27
N PRO A 46 29.30 2.32 16.96
CA PRO A 46 28.16 2.25 16.05
C PRO A 46 27.32 1.00 16.37
N SER A 47 26.10 1.23 16.84
CA SER A 47 25.10 0.18 17.04
C SER A 47 23.87 0.47 16.20
N PHE A 48 23.50 -0.45 15.30
CA PHE A 48 22.30 -0.28 14.48
C PHE A 48 21.04 -0.63 15.27
N ALA A 49 20.03 0.22 15.22
CA ALA A 49 18.76 0.05 15.92
C ALA A 49 17.82 -0.94 15.19
N TRP A 50 18.25 -2.20 15.05
CA TRP A 50 17.54 -3.24 14.28
C TRP A 50 16.05 -3.38 14.64
N LEU A 51 15.69 -3.29 15.93
CA LEU A 51 14.30 -3.43 16.37
C LEU A 51 13.43 -2.25 15.91
N HIS A 52 13.94 -1.02 16.01
CA HIS A 52 13.24 0.17 15.53
C HIS A 52 13.12 0.15 14.00
N PHE A 53 14.21 -0.21 13.31
CA PHE A 53 14.22 -0.30 11.85
C PHE A 53 13.25 -1.36 11.34
N ALA A 54 13.26 -2.56 11.93
CA ALA A 54 12.35 -3.64 11.59
C ALA A 54 10.88 -3.25 11.89
N GLY A 55 10.64 -2.56 13.01
CA GLY A 55 9.33 -1.99 13.32
C GLY A 55 8.85 -1.00 12.25
N GLY A 56 9.73 -0.10 11.82
CA GLY A 56 9.48 0.85 10.73
C GLY A 56 9.21 0.14 9.40
N LEU A 57 9.98 -0.89 9.07
CA LEU A 57 9.82 -1.71 7.87
C LEU A 57 8.46 -2.42 7.85
N VAL A 58 8.05 -3.02 8.97
CA VAL A 58 6.75 -3.69 9.08
C VAL A 58 5.61 -2.67 8.95
N LEU A 59 5.70 -1.51 9.60
CA LEU A 59 4.70 -0.44 9.45
C LEU A 59 4.58 0.04 8.01
N PHE A 60 5.73 0.25 7.35
CA PHE A 60 5.80 0.68 5.96
C PHE A 60 5.21 -0.37 5.02
N ALA A 61 5.65 -1.64 5.15
CA ALA A 61 5.18 -2.74 4.33
C ALA A 61 3.67 -2.98 4.53
N ALA A 62 3.17 -2.93 5.76
CA ALA A 62 1.76 -3.08 6.05
C ALA A 62 0.92 -1.95 5.41
N GLY A 63 1.35 -0.70 5.55
CA GLY A 63 0.67 0.46 4.95
C GLY A 63 0.68 0.41 3.41
N MET A 64 1.82 0.07 2.81
CA MET A 64 1.97 -0.06 1.35
C MET A 64 1.19 -1.23 0.78
N SER A 65 1.19 -2.37 1.46
CA SER A 65 0.45 -3.57 1.05
C SER A 65 -1.06 -3.33 1.12
N PHE A 66 -1.52 -2.63 2.15
CA PHE A 66 -2.91 -2.20 2.27
C PHE A 66 -3.31 -1.24 1.15
N LEU A 67 -2.50 -0.20 0.90
CA LEU A 67 -2.76 0.75 -0.18
C LEU A 67 -2.79 0.07 -1.56
N GLY A 68 -1.79 -0.76 -1.86
CA GLY A 68 -1.67 -1.49 -3.12
C GLY A 68 -2.83 -2.48 -3.33
N GLY A 69 -3.17 -3.25 -2.29
CA GLY A 69 -4.31 -4.19 -2.34
C GLY A 69 -5.65 -3.48 -2.51
N TRP A 70 -5.85 -2.35 -1.82
CA TRP A 70 -7.05 -1.54 -2.00
C TRP A 70 -7.13 -0.92 -3.41
N ILE A 71 -6.02 -0.38 -3.93
CA ILE A 71 -5.98 0.18 -5.28
C ILE A 71 -6.34 -0.89 -6.31
N LEU A 72 -5.74 -2.09 -6.23
CA LEU A 72 -6.03 -3.18 -7.15
C LEU A 72 -7.51 -3.61 -7.13
N THR A 73 -8.09 -3.77 -5.94
CA THR A 73 -9.50 -4.15 -5.78
C THR A 73 -10.46 -3.05 -6.23
N ARG A 74 -10.12 -1.77 -5.98
CA ARG A 74 -10.88 -0.61 -6.46
C ARG A 74 -10.84 -0.50 -7.98
N ASP A 75 -9.66 -0.72 -8.57
CA ASP A 75 -9.43 -0.59 -10.01
C ASP A 75 -10.12 -1.70 -10.81
N ARG A 76 -10.11 -2.93 -10.28
CA ARG A 76 -10.85 -4.07 -10.85
C ARG A 76 -12.35 -3.79 -10.97
N LYS A 77 -12.97 -3.12 -10.00
CA LYS A 77 -14.41 -2.75 -10.03
C LYS A 77 -14.74 -1.68 -11.08
N ARG A 78 -13.76 -0.95 -11.58
CA ARG A 78 -13.94 0.15 -12.55
C ARG A 78 -13.45 -0.19 -13.96
N ASN A 79 -13.03 -1.44 -14.21
CA ASN A 79 -12.57 -1.93 -15.51
C ASN A 79 -11.35 -1.19 -16.10
N TYR A 80 -10.58 -0.47 -15.27
CA TYR A 80 -9.33 0.21 -15.67
C TYR A 80 -8.10 -0.69 -15.64
N VAL A 81 -8.27 -1.95 -15.22
CA VAL A 81 -7.19 -2.94 -15.24
C VAL A 81 -6.75 -3.24 -16.68
N GLY A 82 -5.44 -3.30 -16.90
CA GLY A 82 -4.85 -3.63 -18.19
C GLY A 82 -5.31 -5.00 -18.72
N PRO A 83 -5.20 -5.27 -20.04
CA PRO A 83 -5.73 -6.47 -20.69
C PRO A 83 -5.24 -7.80 -20.08
N ARG A 84 -4.13 -7.80 -19.33
CA ARG A 84 -3.60 -8.98 -18.62
C ARG A 84 -4.31 -9.32 -17.32
N PHE A 85 -5.02 -8.36 -16.72
CA PHE A 85 -5.79 -8.52 -15.48
C PHE A 85 -7.31 -8.44 -15.69
N LYS A 86 -7.76 -8.24 -16.93
CA LYS A 86 -9.17 -8.42 -17.29
C LYS A 86 -9.51 -9.89 -17.13
N GLU A 87 -10.46 -10.16 -16.24
CA GLU A 87 -11.12 -11.45 -16.16
C GLU A 87 -11.63 -11.77 -17.56
N LYS A 88 -11.08 -12.84 -18.18
CA LYS A 88 -11.62 -13.36 -19.43
C LYS A 88 -13.06 -13.73 -19.12
N ARG A 89 -14.00 -12.83 -19.41
CA ARG A 89 -15.43 -13.12 -19.46
C ARG A 89 -15.51 -14.41 -20.25
N LYS A 90 -15.92 -15.52 -19.61
CA LYS A 90 -15.97 -16.84 -20.24
C LYS A 90 -16.67 -16.67 -21.58
N ALA A 91 -15.89 -16.73 -22.65
CA ALA A 91 -16.36 -16.77 -24.03
C ALA A 91 -16.86 -18.19 -24.26
N GLY A 92 -17.97 -18.54 -23.60
CA GLY A 92 -18.48 -19.89 -23.51
C GLY A 92 -19.93 -19.94 -23.05
N GLN A 93 -20.72 -18.94 -23.47
CA GLN A 93 -22.16 -19.11 -23.53
C GLN A 93 -22.54 -19.00 -25.01
N PRO A 94 -22.74 -20.14 -25.70
CA PRO A 94 -23.26 -20.10 -27.07
C PRO A 94 -24.63 -19.39 -27.06
N PRO A 95 -24.99 -18.66 -28.13
CA PRO A 95 -26.31 -18.07 -28.26
C PRO A 95 -27.36 -19.16 -28.07
N SER A 96 -28.31 -18.96 -27.15
CA SER A 96 -29.51 -19.78 -27.09
C SER A 96 -30.22 -19.62 -28.44
N GLU A 97 -30.16 -20.69 -29.23
CA GLU A 97 -30.85 -20.85 -30.50
C GLU A 97 -32.34 -20.51 -30.29
N PRO A 98 -32.93 -19.59 -31.08
CA PRO A 98 -34.35 -19.34 -31.00
C PRO A 98 -35.08 -20.60 -31.47
N ALA A 99 -35.74 -21.27 -30.53
CA ALA A 99 -36.66 -22.36 -30.83
C ALA A 99 -37.70 -21.86 -31.83
N SER A 100 -37.86 -22.67 -32.89
CA SER A 100 -38.78 -22.48 -34.01
C SER A 100 -40.23 -22.57 -33.58
#